data_AF-A0A645BXY1-F1
#
_entry.id   AF-A0A645BXY1-F1
#
_cell.length_a   1.000
_cell.length_b   1.000
_cell.length_c   1.000
_cell.angle_alpha   90.00
_cell.angle_beta   90.00
_cell.angle_gamma   90.00
#
_symmetry.space_group_name_H-M   'P 1'
#
loop_
_entity.id
_entity.type
_entity.pdbx_description
1 polymer ?
#
loop_
_entity_poly.entity_id
_entity_poly.type
_entity_poly.pdbx_seq_one_letter_code
_entity_poly.pdbx_strand_id
1 'polypeptide(L)'
;MNVQPWAFGVIQDKALMQKISDETKAYLLASISAKPYLECYRQLFSNPEFNIFYHAPVLLAVFGKPEGPNPACDCALVAQNIMLAAHSLGLGSCWIGFAQMSLNTPELKEQLGIPQEYVAVAPIIIGHPAKTSPEIFKREPQILFWK
;
A
#
# COMPACT_ATOMS: atom_id res chain seq x y z
N MET A 1 -19.48 5.09 -17.21
CA MET A 1 -19.17 6.52 -17.04
C MET A 1 -17.69 6.63 -16.73
N ASN A 2 -16.95 7.51 -17.40
CA ASN A 2 -15.51 7.69 -17.20
C ASN A 2 -15.23 8.64 -16.02
N VAL A 3 -15.72 8.27 -14.82
CA VAL A 3 -15.70 9.14 -13.62
C VAL A 3 -14.28 9.43 -13.15
N GLN A 4 -13.36 8.49 -13.35
CA GLN A 4 -11.96 8.59 -12.93
C GLN A 4 -11.82 9.02 -11.46
N PRO A 5 -12.43 8.29 -10.52
CA PRO A 5 -12.50 8.69 -9.12
C PRO A 5 -11.18 8.44 -8.37
N TRP A 6 -10.03 8.54 -9.05
CA TRP A 6 -8.72 8.30 -8.49
C TRP A 6 -7.90 9.60 -8.39
N ALA A 7 -7.07 9.67 -7.35
CA ALA A 7 -6.04 10.66 -7.14
C ALA A 7 -4.74 9.97 -6.71
N PHE A 8 -3.61 10.69 -6.78
CA PHE A 8 -2.29 10.11 -6.57
C PHE A 8 -1.48 10.94 -5.59
N GLY A 9 -0.82 10.28 -4.65
CA GLY A 9 0.28 10.84 -3.85
C GLY A 9 1.57 10.14 -4.20
N VAL A 10 2.64 10.90 -4.41
CA VAL A 10 3.98 10.37 -4.73
C VAL A 10 4.98 10.92 -3.73
N ILE A 11 5.71 10.03 -3.07
CA ILE A 11 6.77 10.39 -2.12
C ILE A 11 8.07 9.76 -2.59
N GLN A 12 9.09 10.60 -2.81
CA GLN A 12 10.46 10.20 -3.13
C GLN A 12 11.46 10.58 -2.03
N ASP A 13 11.02 11.38 -1.07
CA ASP A 13 11.81 11.74 0.10
C ASP A 13 11.95 10.53 1.03
N LYS A 14 13.17 9.98 1.10
CA LYS A 14 13.50 8.81 1.91
C LYS A 14 13.35 9.06 3.40
N ALA A 15 13.64 10.27 3.88
CA ALA A 15 13.49 10.61 5.29
C ALA A 15 12.01 10.66 5.67
N LEU A 16 11.17 11.22 4.80
CA LEU A 16 9.72 11.20 4.99
C LEU A 16 9.16 9.77 4.94
N MET A 17 9.57 8.94 3.98
CA MET A 17 9.15 7.53 3.93
C MET A 17 9.60 6.75 5.17
N GLN A 18 10.80 7.00 5.69
CA GLN A 18 11.26 6.39 6.94
C GLN A 18 10.38 6.81 8.12
N LYS A 19 10.10 8.11 8.25
CA LYS A 19 9.21 8.64 9.29
C LYS A 19 7.82 7.99 9.23
N ILE A 20 7.21 7.92 8.05
CA ILE A 20 5.90 7.27 7.84
C ILE A 20 5.95 5.79 8.22
N SER A 21 7.04 5.09 7.88
CA SER A 21 7.22 3.68 8.27
C SER A 21 7.21 3.52 9.78
N ASP A 22 7.93 4.36 10.52
CA ASP A 22 8.02 4.28 11.98
C ASP A 22 6.69 4.65 12.66
N GLU A 23 6.01 5.70 12.18
CA GLU A 23 4.65 6.07 12.63
C GLU A 23 3.65 4.95 12.38
N THR A 24 3.73 4.31 11.20
CA THR A 24 2.85 3.19 10.83
C THR A 24 3.10 1.98 11.73
N LYS A 25 4.37 1.61 12.01
CA LYS A 25 4.68 0.51 12.94
C LYS A 25 4.10 0.78 14.33
N ALA A 26 4.25 1.99 14.85
CA ALA A 26 3.68 2.39 16.14
C ALA A 26 2.15 2.30 16.15
N TYR A 27 1.49 2.84 15.12
CA TYR A 27 0.04 2.75 14.95
C TYR A 27 -0.46 1.30 14.88
N LEU A 28 0.23 0.44 14.12
CA LEU A 28 -0.14 -0.97 13.97
C LEU A 28 0.02 -1.74 15.28
N LEU A 29 1.10 -1.50 16.04
CA LEU A 29 1.30 -2.09 17.37
C LEU A 29 0.18 -1.67 18.34
N ALA A 30 -0.21 -0.39 18.33
CA ALA A 30 -1.32 0.11 19.14
C ALA A 30 -2.68 -0.47 18.71
N SER A 31 -2.82 -0.84 17.44
CA SER A 31 -4.07 -1.37 16.85
C SER A 31 -4.27 -2.88 17.06
N ILE A 32 -3.29 -3.60 17.62
CA ILE A 32 -3.35 -5.06 17.76
C ILE A 32 -4.57 -5.52 18.57
N SER A 33 -4.92 -4.82 19.65
CA SER A 33 -6.08 -5.18 20.50
C SER A 33 -7.39 -5.16 19.70
N ALA A 34 -7.54 -4.19 18.81
CA ALA A 34 -8.70 -4.04 17.93
C ALA A 34 -8.62 -4.93 16.67
N LYS A 35 -7.42 -5.36 16.28
CA LYS A 35 -7.15 -6.15 15.06
C LYS A 35 -6.22 -7.34 15.39
N PRO A 36 -6.73 -8.42 16.01
CA PRO A 36 -5.90 -9.51 16.53
C PRO A 36 -5.04 -10.23 15.48
N TYR A 37 -5.45 -10.20 14.20
CA TYR A 37 -4.65 -10.76 13.11
C TYR A 37 -3.29 -10.07 12.92
N LEU A 38 -3.08 -8.88 13.51
CA LEU A 38 -1.81 -8.17 13.50
C LEU A 38 -0.79 -8.72 14.50
N GLU A 39 -1.23 -9.54 15.47
CA GLU A 39 -0.35 -10.06 16.54
C GLU A 39 0.83 -10.85 15.97
N CYS A 40 0.63 -11.59 14.87
CA CYS A 40 1.72 -12.33 14.22
C CYS A 40 2.83 -11.41 13.67
N TYR A 41 2.57 -10.12 13.48
CA TYR A 41 3.56 -9.13 13.03
C TYR A 41 4.18 -8.33 14.19
N ARG A 42 3.81 -8.56 15.45
CA ARG A 42 4.32 -7.78 16.59
C ARG A 42 5.84 -7.69 16.60
N GLN A 43 6.53 -8.83 16.49
CA GLN A 43 7.99 -8.88 16.48
C GLN A 43 8.59 -8.12 15.29
N LEU A 44 7.92 -8.19 14.13
CA LEU A 44 8.34 -7.48 12.93
C LEU A 44 8.22 -5.96 13.11
N PHE A 45 7.12 -5.46 13.66
CA PHE A 45 6.92 -4.03 13.89
C PHE A 45 7.79 -3.47 15.03
N SER A 46 8.18 -4.31 15.99
CA SER A 46 9.12 -3.93 17.05
C SER A 46 10.59 -3.90 16.59
N ASN A 47 10.91 -4.44 15.40
CA ASN A 47 12.26 -4.41 14.87
C ASN A 47 12.61 -3.00 14.34
N PRO A 48 13.65 -2.33 14.89
CA PRO A 48 14.06 -1.00 14.42
C PRO A 48 14.54 -1.01 12.96
N GLU A 49 15.18 -2.10 12.51
CA GLU A 49 15.69 -2.25 11.14
C GLU A 49 14.59 -2.52 10.12
N PHE A 50 13.39 -2.90 10.57
CA PHE A 50 12.29 -3.16 9.65
C PHE A 50 11.68 -1.86 9.16
N ASN A 51 11.69 -1.66 7.84
CA ASN A 51 10.99 -0.59 7.15
C ASN A 51 9.84 -1.19 6.33
N ILE A 52 8.61 -0.69 6.52
CA ILE A 52 7.41 -1.23 5.85
C ILE A 52 7.44 -1.05 4.32
N PHE A 53 8.25 -0.11 3.84
CA PHE A 53 8.49 0.17 2.42
C PHE A 53 9.72 -0.56 1.87
N TYR A 54 10.35 -1.43 2.66
CA TYR A 54 11.53 -2.23 2.25
C TYR A 54 12.66 -1.37 1.65
N HIS A 55 12.81 -0.14 2.14
CA HIS A 55 13.76 0.86 1.64
C HIS A 55 13.64 1.18 0.14
N ALA A 56 12.46 0.99 -0.46
CA ALA A 56 12.18 1.39 -1.82
C ALA A 56 12.33 2.92 -2.00
N PRO A 57 12.76 3.39 -3.18
CA PRO A 57 13.01 4.80 -3.44
C PRO A 57 11.73 5.63 -3.63
N VAL A 58 10.59 4.99 -3.92
CA VAL A 58 9.33 5.68 -4.23
C VAL A 58 8.17 4.96 -3.55
N LEU A 59 7.29 5.74 -2.91
CA LEU A 59 5.91 5.37 -2.58
C LEU A 59 4.96 6.12 -3.52
N LEU A 60 4.14 5.38 -4.25
CA LEU A 60 3.01 5.88 -5.03
C LEU A 60 1.73 5.35 -4.41
N ALA A 61 0.93 6.23 -3.82
CA ALA A 61 -0.36 5.89 -3.24
C ALA A 61 -1.50 6.34 -4.16
N VAL A 62 -2.40 5.40 -4.48
CA VAL A 62 -3.65 5.68 -5.19
C VAL A 62 -4.77 5.89 -4.16
N PHE A 63 -5.46 7.02 -4.29
CA PHE A 63 -6.57 7.42 -3.44
C PHE A 63 -7.88 7.43 -4.21
N GLY A 64 -8.95 6.93 -3.59
CA GLY A 64 -10.30 7.03 -4.11
C GLY A 64 -10.98 8.31 -3.64
N LYS A 65 -11.49 9.09 -4.59
CA LYS A 65 -12.41 10.22 -4.36
C LYS A 65 -13.81 9.66 -4.04
N PRO A 66 -14.65 10.36 -3.24
CA PRO A 66 -16.02 9.94 -2.95
C PRO A 66 -16.96 10.20 -4.14
N GLU A 67 -16.62 9.66 -5.32
CA GLU A 67 -17.30 9.91 -6.59
C GLU A 67 -17.61 8.60 -7.33
N GLY A 68 -18.82 8.48 -7.87
CA GLY A 68 -19.21 7.31 -8.64
C GLY A 68 -19.50 6.06 -7.78
N PRO A 69 -19.78 4.93 -8.44
CA PRO A 69 -20.37 3.76 -7.76
C PRO A 69 -19.36 2.92 -7.00
N ASN A 70 -18.09 2.87 -7.44
CA ASN A 70 -17.07 2.02 -6.82
C ASN A 70 -15.63 2.56 -7.00
N PRO A 71 -15.28 3.66 -6.31
CA PRO A 71 -13.93 4.23 -6.36
C PRO A 71 -12.83 3.23 -5.99
N ALA A 72 -13.11 2.31 -5.07
CA ALA A 72 -12.14 1.33 -4.59
C ALA A 72 -11.73 0.33 -5.69
N CYS A 73 -12.70 -0.21 -6.43
CA CYS A 73 -12.40 -1.09 -7.57
C CYS A 73 -11.65 -0.33 -8.67
N ASP A 74 -12.07 0.89 -9.00
CA ASP A 74 -11.39 1.70 -10.01
C ASP A 74 -9.93 1.97 -9.63
N CYS A 75 -9.66 2.34 -8.38
CA CYS A 75 -8.30 2.54 -7.87
C CYS A 75 -7.48 1.25 -7.85
N ALA A 76 -8.09 0.11 -7.52
CA ALA A 76 -7.41 -1.19 -7.54
C ALA A 76 -6.99 -1.60 -8.96
N LEU A 77 -7.83 -1.33 -9.97
CA LEU A 77 -7.48 -1.56 -11.38
C LEU A 77 -6.35 -0.63 -11.84
N VAL A 78 -6.39 0.65 -11.45
CA VAL A 78 -5.29 1.60 -11.70
C VAL A 78 -4.00 1.13 -11.07
N ALA A 79 -4.04 0.71 -9.81
CA ALA A 79 -2.90 0.17 -9.07
C ALA A 79 -2.30 -1.06 -9.75
N GLN A 80 -3.13 -2.02 -10.18
CA GLN A 80 -2.67 -3.19 -10.90
C GLN A 80 -1.99 -2.82 -12.22
N ASN A 81 -2.53 -1.85 -12.97
CA ASN A 81 -1.91 -1.36 -14.20
C ASN A 81 -0.55 -0.71 -13.93
N ILE A 82 -0.42 0.07 -12.85
CA ILE A 82 0.87 0.67 -12.43
C ILE A 82 1.89 -0.43 -12.11
N MET A 83 1.50 -1.48 -11.39
CA MET A 83 2.39 -2.59 -11.04
C MET A 83 2.83 -3.39 -12.29
N LEU A 84 1.92 -3.63 -13.24
CA LEU A 84 2.26 -4.28 -14.52
C LEU A 84 3.18 -3.40 -15.39
N ALA A 85 2.96 -2.08 -15.42
CA ALA A 85 3.82 -1.14 -16.13
C ALA A 85 5.20 -1.03 -15.49
N ALA A 86 5.28 -1.02 -14.15
CA ALA A 86 6.57 -1.08 -13.45
C ALA A 86 7.34 -2.35 -13.86
N HIS A 87 6.67 -3.51 -13.87
CA HIS A 87 7.26 -4.77 -14.29
C HIS A 87 7.76 -4.74 -15.75
N SER A 88 6.97 -4.22 -16.69
CA SER A 88 7.39 -4.13 -18.10
C SER A 88 8.58 -3.21 -18.32
N LEU A 89 8.81 -2.25 -17.41
CA LEU A 89 9.96 -1.36 -17.39
C LEU A 89 11.16 -1.93 -16.62
N GLY A 90 11.11 -3.20 -16.18
CA GLY A 90 12.18 -3.83 -15.41
C GLY A 90 12.28 -3.36 -13.95
N LEU A 91 11.23 -2.72 -13.43
CA LEU A 91 11.13 -2.31 -12.04
C LEU A 91 10.37 -3.37 -11.21
N GLY A 92 10.62 -3.35 -9.90
CA GLY A 92 9.82 -4.07 -8.91
C GLY A 92 8.76 -3.16 -8.31
N SER A 93 7.64 -3.77 -7.93
CA SER A 93 6.57 -3.08 -7.19
C SER A 93 5.93 -3.97 -6.13
N CYS A 94 5.45 -3.38 -5.04
CA CYS A 94 4.75 -4.11 -3.99
C CYS A 94 3.61 -3.24 -3.40
N TRP A 95 2.43 -3.84 -3.24
CA TRP A 95 1.30 -3.21 -2.55
C TRP A 95 1.49 -3.31 -1.04
N ILE A 96 1.56 -2.18 -0.34
CA ILE A 96 1.87 -2.09 1.09
C ILE A 96 0.58 -1.91 1.90
N GLY A 97 -0.03 -3.04 2.26
CA GLY A 97 -1.27 -3.05 3.06
C GLY A 97 -1.12 -2.38 4.43
N PHE A 98 0.07 -2.45 5.04
CA PHE A 98 0.37 -1.76 6.31
C PHE A 98 0.22 -0.24 6.19
N ALA A 99 0.74 0.34 5.10
CA ALA A 99 0.62 1.76 4.81
C ALA A 99 -0.81 2.16 4.47
N GLN A 100 -1.62 1.25 3.92
CA GLN A 100 -3.03 1.56 3.59
C GLN A 100 -3.81 1.84 4.87
N MET A 101 -3.48 1.16 5.97
CA MET A 101 -4.14 1.37 7.25
C MET A 101 -3.76 2.72 7.87
N SER A 102 -2.48 3.09 7.86
CA SER A 102 -2.03 4.37 8.43
C SER A 102 -2.38 5.57 7.54
N LEU A 103 -2.28 5.46 6.21
CA LEU A 103 -2.65 6.54 5.28
C LEU A 103 -4.13 6.92 5.33
N ASN A 104 -4.96 6.07 5.95
CA ASN A 104 -6.37 6.36 6.18
C ASN A 104 -6.67 6.97 7.56
N THR A 105 -5.67 7.19 8.43
CA THR A 105 -5.90 7.89 9.69
C THR A 105 -5.96 9.41 9.47
N PRO A 106 -6.76 10.15 10.26
CA PRO A 106 -6.86 11.60 10.12
C PRO A 106 -5.52 12.31 10.23
N GLU A 107 -4.65 11.86 11.14
CA GLU A 107 -3.36 12.47 11.45
C GLU A 107 -2.40 12.36 10.26
N LEU A 108 -2.29 11.17 9.65
CA LEU A 108 -1.39 11.00 8.52
C LEU A 108 -1.94 11.66 7.25
N LYS A 109 -3.27 11.71 7.09
CA LYS A 109 -3.89 12.48 6.01
C LYS A 109 -3.58 13.97 6.14
N GLU A 110 -3.75 14.54 7.33
CA GLU A 110 -3.43 15.94 7.61
C GLU A 110 -1.95 16.24 7.37
N GLN A 111 -1.06 15.39 7.90
CA GLN A 111 0.39 15.51 7.71
C GLN A 111 0.80 15.58 6.22
N LEU A 112 0.10 14.84 5.35
CA LEU A 112 0.40 14.76 3.92
C LEU A 112 -0.47 15.68 3.06
N GLY A 113 -1.37 16.48 3.65
CA GLY A 113 -2.30 17.35 2.94
C GLY A 113 -3.35 16.59 2.10
N ILE A 114 -3.70 15.37 2.50
CA ILE A 114 -4.71 14.53 1.83
C ILE A 114 -6.10 14.96 2.34
N PRO A 115 -7.08 15.24 1.46
CA PRO A 115 -8.45 15.50 1.89
C PRO A 115 -9.02 14.34 2.72
N GLN A 116 -9.73 14.65 3.81
CA GLN A 116 -10.16 13.64 4.79
C GLN A 116 -11.15 12.64 4.19
N GLU A 117 -11.93 13.06 3.20
CA GLU A 117 -12.88 12.25 2.46
C GLU A 117 -12.24 11.32 1.42
N TYR A 118 -10.95 11.48 1.11
CA TYR A 118 -10.24 10.61 0.18
C TYR A 118 -9.80 9.34 0.91
N VAL A 119 -9.93 8.19 0.26
CA VAL A 119 -9.55 6.91 0.86
C VAL A 119 -8.29 6.40 0.21
N ALA A 120 -7.23 6.14 0.97
CA ALA A 120 -6.05 5.45 0.43
C ALA A 120 -6.46 4.02 0.09
N VAL A 121 -6.43 3.69 -1.21
CA VAL A 121 -6.79 2.35 -1.70
C VAL A 121 -5.54 1.52 -1.89
N ALA A 122 -4.54 2.05 -2.60
CA ALA A 122 -3.39 1.26 -3.01
C ALA A 122 -2.07 2.03 -2.83
N PRO A 123 -1.43 1.94 -1.66
CA PRO A 123 -0.04 2.36 -1.48
C PRO A 123 0.88 1.32 -2.12
N ILE A 124 1.64 1.73 -3.13
CA ILE A 124 2.54 0.86 -3.89
C ILE A 124 3.94 1.44 -3.81
N ILE A 125 4.90 0.63 -3.39
CA ILE A 125 6.31 0.99 -3.53
C ILE A 125 6.84 0.57 -4.89
N ILE A 126 7.75 1.36 -5.46
CA ILE A 126 8.37 1.09 -6.76
C ILE A 126 9.88 1.32 -6.65
N GLY A 127 10.68 0.45 -7.27
CA GLY A 127 12.13 0.60 -7.32
C GLY A 127 12.82 -0.52 -8.10
N HIS A 128 14.15 -0.55 -8.04
CA HIS A 128 14.92 -1.67 -8.58
C HIS A 128 15.03 -2.79 -7.53
N PRO A 129 14.60 -4.03 -7.84
CA PRO A 129 14.75 -5.16 -6.93
C PRO A 129 16.23 -5.40 -6.62
N ALA A 130 16.60 -5.47 -5.34
CA ALA A 130 17.97 -5.81 -4.93
C ALA A 130 18.33 -7.27 -5.23
N LYS A 131 17.32 -8.14 -5.31
CA LYS A 131 17.43 -9.56 -5.64
C LYS A 131 16.24 -9.95 -6.50
N THR A 132 16.42 -10.96 -7.36
CA THR A 132 15.30 -11.59 -8.06
C THR A 132 14.38 -12.23 -7.03
N SER A 133 13.07 -11.96 -7.12
CA SER A 133 12.10 -12.61 -6.25
C SER A 133 12.12 -14.12 -6.50
N PRO A 134 12.20 -14.95 -5.44
CA PRO A 134 12.08 -16.39 -5.61
C PRO A 134 10.69 -16.72 -6.15
N GLU A 135 10.57 -17.82 -6.91
CA GLU A 135 9.26 -18.35 -7.24
C GLU A 135 8.53 -18.74 -5.94
N ILE A 136 7.35 -18.17 -5.75
CA ILE A 136 6.48 -18.50 -4.63
C ILE A 136 5.51 -19.57 -5.08
N PHE A 137 5.30 -20.60 -4.26
CA PHE A 137 4.26 -21.60 -4.48
C PHE A 137 2.89 -20.93 -4.58
N LYS A 138 2.23 -21.10 -5.72
CA LYS A 138 0.87 -20.61 -5.96
C LYS A 138 -0.10 -21.72 -5.59
N ARG A 139 -1.09 -21.41 -4.76
CA ARG A 139 -2.23 -22.30 -4.55
C ARG A 139 -3.07 -22.33 -5.82
N GLU A 140 -3.54 -23.52 -6.20
CA GLU A 140 -4.49 -23.65 -7.29
C GLU A 140 -5.77 -22.86 -6.99
N PRO A 141 -6.38 -22.20 -8.01
CA PRO A 141 -7.62 -21.47 -7.82
C PRO A 141 -8.76 -22.45 -7.49
N GLN A 142 -9.62 -22.06 -6.55
CA GLN A 142 -10.84 -22.80 -6.27
C GLN A 142 -11.89 -22.51 -7.35
N ILE A 143 -12.13 -23.47 -8.24
CA ILE A 143 -13.18 -23.38 -9.27
C ILE A 143 -14.50 -23.86 -8.66
N LEU A 144 -15.44 -22.94 -8.40
CA LEU A 144 -16.75 -23.28 -7.83
C LEU A 144 -17.66 -24.00 -8.82
N PHE A 145 -17.60 -23.63 -10.11
CA PHE A 145 -18.42 -24.21 -11.16
C PHE A 145 -17.65 -24.22 -12.48
N TRP A 146 -17.71 -25.33 -13.22
CA TRP A 146 -17.26 -25.46 -14.61
C TRP A 146 -18.32 -26.28 -15.35
N LYS A 147 -19.27 -25.58 -15.96
CA LYS A 147 -20.40 -26.18 -16.67
C LYS A 147 -20.69 -25.38 -17.92
#